data_AF-A0A9J6G887-F1
#
_entry.id   AF-A0A9J6G887-F1
#
_cell.length_a   1.000
_cell.length_b   1.000
_cell.length_c   1.000
_cell.angle_alpha   90.00
_cell.angle_beta   90.00
_cell.angle_gamma   90.00
#
_symmetry.space_group_name_H-M   'P 1'
#
loop_
_entity.id
_entity.type
_entity.pdbx_description
1 polymer ?
#
loop_
_entity_poly.entity_id
_entity_poly.type
_entity_poly.pdbx_seq_one_letter_code
_entity_poly.pdbx_strand_id
1 'polypeptide(L)'
;MNPAFHQARRLARAKALHKAHASHPTTLYVHVAEYPDRAACVAIVVNSGGNSVASCSVSTPHPEVGEEVAFALALTAAPATAIISDLQMALRNFATGFVSPITARILRTAPTPPAHCPRLIWAPAHSSLPGNKLANELARDFCCRDASDAASPPRAGGRDRLVRYRDIPQHYRLSRMHFPGPAITLKRRQSAQWRRLQTNTFPHPALCHFHFLTRYCHTCTWCGAPFASLHHMVGACPSKPPLHATLSQPITTLEQWEATLLSSDTEVQECVIQVAEPAAGAHGFLPVGKGTVDCRGS
;
A
#
# COMPACT_ATOMS: atom_id res chain seq x y z
N MET A 1 -4.28 -4.12 7.33
CA MET A 1 -3.33 -3.15 6.73
C MET A 1 -2.60 -3.88 5.62
N ASN A 2 -2.75 -3.46 4.35
CA ASN A 2 -2.16 -4.19 3.22
C ASN A 2 -0.61 -4.24 3.34
N PRO A 3 0.01 -5.43 3.22
CA PRO A 3 1.46 -5.63 3.40
C PRO A 3 2.33 -5.02 2.28
N ALA A 4 1.75 -4.52 1.19
CA ALA A 4 2.48 -3.82 0.14
C ALA A 4 2.65 -2.31 0.41
N PHE A 5 1.85 -1.72 1.31
CA PHE A 5 1.82 -0.26 1.50
C PHE A 5 2.38 0.17 2.86
N HIS A 6 2.85 1.43 2.95
CA HIS A 6 3.38 2.06 4.17
C HIS A 6 4.59 1.34 4.80
N GLN A 7 5.50 0.82 3.99
CA GLN A 7 6.68 0.07 4.43
C GLN A 7 7.49 0.82 5.50
N ALA A 8 7.82 2.09 5.28
CA ALA A 8 8.58 2.90 6.24
C ALA A 8 7.91 2.96 7.63
N ARG A 9 6.59 3.16 7.67
CA ARG A 9 5.83 3.19 8.93
C ARG A 9 5.83 1.83 9.63
N ARG A 10 5.72 0.74 8.85
CA ARG A 10 5.76 -0.63 9.38
C ARG A 10 7.13 -0.97 9.96
N LEU A 11 8.20 -0.60 9.27
CA LEU A 11 9.58 -0.76 9.74
C LEU A 11 9.83 0.05 11.02
N ALA A 12 9.39 1.32 11.06
CA ALA A 12 9.52 2.15 12.26
C ALA A 12 8.78 1.54 13.47
N ARG A 13 7.55 1.03 13.27
CA ARG A 13 6.79 0.35 14.33
C ARG A 13 7.47 -0.95 14.77
N ALA A 14 7.97 -1.75 13.84
CA ALA A 14 8.69 -2.99 14.17
C ALA A 14 9.96 -2.71 14.97
N LYS A 15 10.74 -1.68 14.59
CA LYS A 15 11.92 -1.23 15.34
C LYS A 15 11.55 -0.77 16.75
N ALA A 16 10.45 -0.02 16.90
CA ALA A 16 9.98 0.42 18.21
C ALA A 16 9.55 -0.76 19.10
N LEU A 17 8.81 -1.73 18.54
CA LEU A 17 8.40 -2.94 19.25
C LEU A 17 9.59 -3.80 19.68
N HIS A 18 10.57 -3.97 18.79
CA HIS A 18 11.80 -4.69 19.11
C HIS A 18 12.54 -4.01 20.26
N LYS A 19 12.77 -2.69 20.17
CA LYS A 19 13.42 -1.91 21.24
C LYS A 19 12.70 -2.03 22.58
N ALA A 20 11.38 -2.04 22.59
CA ALA A 20 10.58 -2.09 23.81
C ALA A 20 10.50 -3.48 24.44
N HIS A 21 10.47 -4.55 23.64
CA HIS A 21 10.08 -5.88 24.14
C HIS A 21 11.13 -6.98 23.97
N ALA A 22 12.18 -6.77 23.16
CA ALA A 22 13.18 -7.81 22.90
C ALA A 22 13.99 -8.23 24.13
N SER A 23 14.25 -7.30 25.05
CA SER A 23 15.00 -7.56 26.29
C SER A 23 14.15 -8.17 27.40
N HIS A 24 12.82 -8.24 27.24
CA HIS A 24 11.94 -8.75 28.28
C HIS A 24 11.82 -10.28 28.17
N PRO A 25 12.20 -11.05 29.20
CA PRO A 25 12.21 -12.52 29.15
C PRO A 25 10.81 -13.13 29.06
N THR A 26 9.78 -12.38 29.43
CA THR A 26 8.37 -12.79 29.40
C THR A 26 7.60 -12.21 28.21
N THR A 27 8.29 -11.71 27.18
CA THR A 27 7.66 -11.40 25.89
C THR A 27 7.48 -12.68 25.10
N LEU A 28 6.25 -12.93 24.66
CA LEU A 28 5.91 -14.03 23.76
C LEU A 28 5.53 -13.51 22.36
N TYR A 29 5.86 -14.29 21.36
CA TYR A 29 5.46 -14.11 19.97
C TYR A 29 4.59 -15.28 19.56
N VAL A 30 3.47 -14.99 18.91
CA VAL A 30 2.54 -16.03 18.46
C VAL A 30 2.30 -15.93 16.98
N HIS A 31 2.21 -17.09 16.33
CA HIS A 31 1.84 -17.20 14.93
C HIS A 31 1.03 -18.47 14.69
N VAL A 32 0.36 -18.52 13.54
CA VAL A 32 -0.40 -19.67 13.09
C VAL A 32 0.00 -19.99 11.67
N ALA A 33 0.05 -21.24 11.25
CA ALA A 33 0.19 -21.65 9.85
C ALA A 33 -0.95 -22.61 9.49
N GLU A 34 -1.50 -22.48 8.29
CA GLU A 34 -2.58 -23.36 7.81
C GLU A 34 -1.96 -24.57 7.12
N TYR A 35 -2.55 -25.75 7.34
CA TYR A 35 -2.18 -26.93 6.57
C TYR A 35 -2.64 -26.76 5.11
N PRO A 36 -1.79 -27.11 4.13
CA PRO A 36 -2.14 -26.97 2.72
C PRO A 36 -3.23 -27.96 2.27
N ASP A 37 -3.26 -29.14 2.87
CA ASP A 37 -4.02 -30.32 2.45
C ASP A 37 -5.30 -30.55 3.26
N ARG A 38 -5.50 -29.86 4.39
CA ARG A 38 -6.64 -30.09 5.29
C ARG A 38 -7.15 -28.81 5.96
N ALA A 39 -8.39 -28.87 6.44
CA ALA A 39 -9.00 -27.81 7.24
C ALA A 39 -8.47 -27.82 8.68
N ALA A 40 -7.19 -27.50 8.84
CA ALA A 40 -6.54 -27.37 10.13
C ALA A 40 -5.43 -26.32 10.08
N CYS A 41 -4.98 -25.88 11.24
CA CYS A 41 -3.84 -24.99 11.38
C CYS A 41 -2.97 -25.39 12.58
N VAL A 42 -1.69 -25.04 12.55
CA VAL A 42 -0.77 -25.12 13.68
C VAL A 42 -0.63 -23.74 14.31
N ALA A 43 -0.84 -23.64 15.62
CA ALA A 43 -0.50 -22.49 16.43
C ALA A 43 0.84 -22.70 17.12
N ILE A 44 1.72 -21.68 17.08
CA ILE A 44 3.04 -21.67 17.72
C ILE A 44 3.15 -20.49 18.66
N VAL A 45 3.80 -20.73 19.81
CA VAL A 45 4.22 -19.72 20.78
C VAL A 45 5.73 -19.80 20.95
N VAL A 46 6.40 -18.65 20.81
CA VAL A 46 7.85 -18.51 20.94
C VAL A 46 8.15 -17.47 22.01
N ASN A 47 9.20 -17.68 22.82
CA ASN A 47 9.69 -16.66 23.74
C ASN A 47 10.67 -15.67 23.07
N SER A 48 11.08 -14.63 23.81
CA SER A 48 12.07 -13.65 23.33
C SER A 48 13.45 -14.22 23.05
N GLY A 49 13.79 -15.38 23.63
CA GLY A 49 15.01 -16.13 23.33
C GLY A 49 14.95 -16.94 22.04
N GLY A 50 13.81 -16.99 21.35
CA GLY A 50 13.64 -17.75 20.10
C GLY A 50 13.28 -19.22 20.28
N ASN A 51 13.02 -19.67 21.52
CA ASN A 51 12.63 -21.06 21.79
C ASN A 51 11.13 -21.23 21.65
N SER A 52 10.70 -22.35 21.06
CA SER A 52 9.29 -22.78 21.04
C SER A 52 8.84 -23.12 22.46
N VAL A 53 7.88 -22.38 22.97
CA VAL A 53 7.30 -22.56 24.31
C VAL A 53 6.15 -23.55 24.28
N ALA A 54 5.28 -23.42 23.26
CA ALA A 54 4.13 -24.30 23.08
C ALA A 54 3.72 -24.34 21.61
N SER A 55 3.12 -25.46 21.22
CA SER A 55 2.54 -25.64 19.90
C SER A 55 1.27 -26.49 20.00
N CYS A 56 0.31 -26.27 19.11
CA CYS A 56 -0.82 -27.18 18.97
C CYS A 56 -1.38 -27.17 17.54
N SER A 57 -2.06 -28.26 17.16
CA SER A 57 -2.84 -28.34 15.94
C SER A 57 -4.32 -28.20 16.25
N VAL A 58 -5.04 -27.42 15.44
CA VAL A 58 -6.47 -27.19 15.59
C VAL A 58 -7.15 -27.54 14.27
N SER A 59 -8.12 -28.44 14.31
CA SER A 59 -8.99 -28.69 13.16
C SER A 59 -10.03 -27.57 13.07
N THR A 60 -9.91 -26.74 12.03
CA THR A 60 -10.83 -25.64 11.74
C THR A 60 -10.67 -25.22 10.28
N PRO A 61 -11.76 -24.97 9.54
CA PRO A 61 -11.72 -24.31 8.25
C PRO A 61 -11.63 -22.78 8.39
N HIS A 62 -11.79 -22.26 9.60
CA HIS A 62 -11.81 -20.83 9.92
C HIS A 62 -10.45 -20.38 10.44
N PRO A 63 -9.67 -19.58 9.68
CA PRO A 63 -8.34 -19.14 10.10
C PRO A 63 -8.40 -18.30 11.37
N GLU A 64 -9.44 -17.47 11.55
CA GLU A 64 -9.66 -16.65 12.74
C GLU A 64 -9.70 -17.47 14.04
N VAL A 65 -10.25 -18.70 14.00
CA VAL A 65 -10.29 -19.59 15.16
C VAL A 65 -8.88 -20.06 15.50
N GLY A 66 -8.08 -20.41 14.50
CA GLY A 66 -6.66 -20.74 14.68
C GLY A 66 -5.88 -19.59 15.30
N GLU A 67 -6.10 -18.38 14.78
CA GLU A 67 -5.45 -17.16 15.30
C GLU A 67 -5.74 -16.94 16.78
N GLU A 68 -7.00 -17.09 17.18
CA GLU A 68 -7.39 -16.95 18.58
C GLU A 68 -6.80 -18.03 19.48
N VAL A 69 -6.74 -19.28 18.99
CA VAL A 69 -6.14 -20.39 19.73
C VAL A 69 -4.66 -20.12 20.00
N ALA A 70 -3.92 -19.48 19.10
CA ALA A 70 -2.52 -19.13 19.35
C ALA A 70 -2.36 -18.17 20.53
N PHE A 71 -3.26 -17.18 20.66
CA PHE A 71 -3.29 -16.30 21.83
C PHE A 71 -3.70 -17.04 23.10
N ALA A 72 -4.73 -17.89 23.03
CA ALA A 72 -5.17 -18.71 24.14
C ALA A 72 -4.04 -19.60 24.66
N LEU A 73 -3.33 -20.27 23.75
CA LEU A 73 -2.20 -21.11 24.04
C LEU A 73 -1.08 -20.34 24.74
N ALA A 74 -0.75 -19.14 24.27
CA ALA A 74 0.25 -18.30 24.92
C ALA A 74 -0.17 -17.82 26.31
N LEU A 75 -1.45 -17.50 26.51
CA LEU A 75 -2.01 -17.12 27.81
C LEU A 75 -1.94 -18.25 28.85
N THR A 76 -2.01 -19.51 28.40
CA THR A 76 -2.05 -20.68 29.29
C THR A 76 -0.72 -21.40 29.41
N ALA A 77 0.20 -21.26 28.45
CA ALA A 77 1.43 -22.04 28.41
C ALA A 77 2.57 -21.47 29.27
N ALA A 78 2.67 -20.14 29.38
CA ALA A 78 3.77 -19.50 30.09
C ALA A 78 3.38 -18.12 30.63
N PRO A 79 3.99 -17.67 31.74
CA PRO A 79 3.79 -16.30 32.22
C PRO A 79 4.32 -15.29 31.20
N ALA A 80 3.46 -14.37 30.79
CA ALA A 80 3.78 -13.34 29.82
C ALA A 80 3.51 -11.94 30.38
N THR A 81 4.34 -10.97 29.99
CA THR A 81 4.04 -9.53 30.18
C THR A 81 3.43 -8.93 28.93
N ALA A 82 3.84 -9.43 27.76
CA ALA A 82 3.34 -9.02 26.46
C ALA A 82 3.29 -10.21 25.50
N ILE A 83 2.23 -10.27 24.69
CA ILE A 83 2.07 -11.23 23.60
C ILE A 83 1.96 -10.43 22.30
N ILE A 84 2.92 -10.62 21.40
CA ILE A 84 3.07 -9.82 20.17
C ILE A 84 2.76 -10.67 18.95
N SER A 85 1.90 -10.19 18.06
CA SER A 85 1.55 -10.89 16.82
C SER A 85 0.98 -9.97 15.75
N ASP A 86 1.00 -10.41 14.49
CA ASP A 86 0.35 -9.76 13.36
C ASP A 86 -1.08 -10.25 13.09
N LEU A 87 -1.57 -11.22 13.87
CA LEU A 87 -2.91 -11.80 13.83
C LEU A 87 -3.98 -10.79 14.26
N GLN A 88 -4.36 -9.92 13.33
CA GLN A 88 -5.16 -8.74 13.61
C GLN A 88 -6.61 -9.09 14.02
N MET A 89 -7.17 -10.19 13.52
CA MET A 89 -8.55 -10.56 13.82
C MET A 89 -8.66 -11.08 15.25
N ALA A 90 -7.82 -12.02 15.64
CA ALA A 90 -7.78 -12.53 17.00
C ALA A 90 -7.62 -11.41 18.05
N LEU A 91 -6.71 -10.46 17.82
CA LEU A 91 -6.54 -9.32 18.74
C LEU A 91 -7.82 -8.50 18.95
N ARG A 92 -8.67 -8.38 17.93
CA ARG A 92 -9.96 -7.68 18.06
C ARG A 92 -10.99 -8.53 18.79
N ASN A 93 -11.03 -9.81 18.49
CA ASN A 93 -11.93 -10.77 19.13
C ASN A 93 -11.65 -10.82 20.64
N PHE A 94 -10.38 -10.91 21.03
CA PHE A 94 -9.96 -10.77 22.42
C PHE A 94 -10.31 -9.41 23.02
N ALA A 95 -10.09 -8.30 22.31
CA ALA A 95 -10.40 -6.96 22.81
C ALA A 95 -11.90 -6.71 23.02
N THR A 96 -12.76 -7.45 22.30
CA THR A 96 -14.23 -7.33 22.41
C THR A 96 -14.85 -8.43 23.28
N GLY A 97 -14.07 -9.42 23.71
CA GLY A 97 -14.55 -10.57 24.48
C GLY A 97 -15.26 -11.65 23.64
N PHE A 98 -15.36 -11.47 22.33
CA PHE A 98 -16.01 -12.42 21.42
C PHE A 98 -14.98 -13.38 20.82
N VAL A 99 -14.65 -14.42 21.57
CA VAL A 99 -13.76 -15.50 21.12
C VAL A 99 -14.56 -16.76 20.78
N SER A 100 -13.99 -17.60 19.91
CA SER A 100 -14.58 -18.89 19.52
C SER A 100 -14.74 -19.86 20.70
N PRO A 101 -15.65 -20.84 20.60
CA PRO A 101 -15.85 -21.85 21.64
C PRO A 101 -14.59 -22.67 21.96
N ILE A 102 -13.75 -22.94 20.96
CA ILE A 102 -12.49 -23.66 21.12
C ILE A 102 -11.52 -22.85 21.99
N THR A 103 -11.36 -21.56 21.66
CA THR A 103 -10.55 -20.62 22.44
C THR A 103 -11.05 -20.48 23.87
N ALA A 104 -12.36 -20.27 24.06
CA ALA A 104 -12.98 -20.18 25.38
C ALA A 104 -12.77 -21.45 26.21
N ARG A 105 -12.80 -22.63 25.58
CA ARG A 105 -12.50 -23.89 26.26
C ARG A 105 -11.06 -23.92 26.77
N ILE A 106 -10.07 -23.59 25.94
CA ILE A 106 -8.64 -23.56 26.33
C ILE A 106 -8.44 -22.63 27.53
N LEU A 107 -9.01 -21.42 27.46
CA LEU A 107 -8.91 -20.42 28.54
C LEU A 107 -9.57 -20.90 29.85
N ARG A 108 -10.70 -21.60 29.78
CA ARG A 108 -11.41 -22.12 30.98
C ARG A 108 -10.74 -23.34 31.60
N THR A 109 -10.07 -24.16 30.79
CA THR A 109 -9.36 -25.35 31.27
C THR A 109 -7.97 -25.04 31.81
N ALA A 110 -7.55 -23.77 31.75
CA ALA A 110 -6.26 -23.35 32.27
C ALA A 110 -6.18 -23.61 33.78
N PRO A 111 -5.17 -24.36 34.27
CA PRO A 111 -5.09 -24.76 35.67
C PRO A 111 -4.93 -23.58 36.63
N THR A 112 -4.37 -22.47 36.15
CA THR A 112 -4.24 -21.22 36.90
C THR A 112 -4.54 -20.01 36.01
N PRO A 113 -5.34 -19.04 36.46
CA PRO A 113 -5.44 -17.76 35.76
C PRO A 113 -4.07 -17.07 35.81
N PRO A 114 -3.68 -16.34 34.76
CA PRO A 114 -2.41 -15.63 34.76
C PRO A 114 -2.41 -14.60 35.89
N ALA A 115 -1.32 -14.57 36.68
CA ALA A 115 -1.18 -13.65 37.82
C ALA A 115 -1.35 -12.18 37.42
N HIS A 116 -0.98 -11.84 36.19
CA HIS A 116 -1.22 -10.55 35.56
C HIS A 116 -1.72 -10.75 34.13
N CYS A 117 -2.70 -9.95 33.71
CA CYS A 117 -3.17 -9.96 32.33
C CYS A 117 -2.06 -9.42 31.39
N PRO A 118 -1.48 -10.24 30.49
CA PRO A 118 -0.47 -9.75 29.56
C PRO A 118 -1.07 -8.75 28.57
N ARG A 119 -0.23 -7.83 28.09
CA ARG A 119 -0.62 -6.90 27.02
C ARG A 119 -0.60 -7.62 25.68
N LEU A 120 -1.74 -7.66 25.00
CA LEU A 120 -1.81 -8.17 23.63
C LEU A 120 -1.48 -7.04 22.65
N ILE A 121 -0.40 -7.20 21.86
CA ILE A 121 0.17 -6.12 21.04
C ILE A 121 0.17 -6.51 19.57
N TRP A 122 -0.48 -5.69 18.75
CA TRP A 122 -0.45 -5.83 17.30
C TRP A 122 0.90 -5.37 16.71
N ALA A 123 1.58 -6.28 16.03
CA ALA A 123 2.72 -6.02 15.16
C ALA A 123 2.28 -5.98 13.70
N PRO A 124 2.92 -5.17 12.83
CA PRO A 124 2.65 -5.25 11.40
C PRO A 124 3.08 -6.61 10.84
N ALA A 125 2.23 -7.21 9.99
CA ALA A 125 2.58 -8.41 9.23
C ALA A 125 3.83 -8.19 8.38
N HIS A 126 4.59 -9.25 8.10
CA HIS A 126 5.83 -9.23 7.29
C HIS A 126 6.78 -8.08 7.67
N SER A 127 6.80 -7.71 8.94
CA SER A 127 7.77 -6.76 9.46
C SER A 127 9.04 -7.50 9.87
N SER A 128 10.18 -6.83 9.80
CA SER A 128 11.48 -7.37 10.20
C SER A 128 11.62 -7.53 11.74
N LEU A 129 10.54 -7.86 12.44
CA LEU A 129 10.52 -8.11 13.88
C LEU A 129 10.97 -9.58 14.11
N PRO A 130 12.16 -9.82 14.71
CA PRO A 130 12.77 -11.15 14.72
C PRO A 130 11.89 -12.24 15.34
N GLY A 131 11.29 -11.99 16.51
CA GLY A 131 10.44 -12.98 17.18
C GLY A 131 9.17 -13.34 16.40
N ASN A 132 8.57 -12.37 15.69
CA ASN A 132 7.40 -12.64 14.85
C ASN A 132 7.78 -13.42 13.59
N LYS A 133 8.95 -13.10 12.99
CA LYS A 133 9.49 -13.86 11.86
C LYS A 133 9.75 -15.32 12.23
N LEU A 134 10.40 -15.55 13.38
CA LEU A 134 10.73 -16.87 13.88
C LEU A 134 9.47 -17.69 14.22
N ALA A 135 8.47 -17.07 14.86
CA ALA A 135 7.18 -17.72 15.11
C ALA A 135 6.48 -18.14 13.80
N ASN A 136 6.54 -17.31 12.75
CA ASN A 136 6.00 -17.66 11.44
C ASN A 136 6.78 -18.79 10.74
N GLU A 137 8.11 -18.78 10.81
CA GLU A 137 8.96 -19.85 10.28
C GLU A 137 8.66 -21.18 10.97
N LEU A 138 8.69 -21.21 12.30
CA LEU A 138 8.36 -22.41 13.08
C LEU A 138 6.94 -22.92 12.81
N ALA A 139 5.94 -22.03 12.70
CA ALA A 139 4.58 -22.47 12.40
C ALA A 139 4.49 -23.19 11.05
N ARG A 140 5.18 -22.66 10.04
CA ARG A 140 5.25 -23.29 8.71
C ARG A 140 6.02 -24.60 8.75
N ASP A 141 7.15 -24.64 9.46
CA ASP A 141 7.94 -25.86 9.61
C ASP A 141 7.09 -26.98 10.24
N PHE A 142 6.31 -26.67 11.29
CA PHE A 142 5.41 -27.63 11.92
C PHE A 142 4.24 -28.06 11.02
N CYS A 143 3.74 -27.18 10.15
CA CYS A 143 2.69 -27.54 9.18
C CYS A 143 3.21 -28.45 8.06
N CYS A 144 4.44 -28.23 7.61
CA CYS A 144 5.02 -28.91 6.45
C CYS A 144 5.75 -30.22 6.80
N ARG A 145 5.69 -30.69 8.05
CA ARG A 145 6.39 -31.90 8.53
C ARG A 145 6.05 -33.20 7.78
N ASP A 146 4.89 -33.28 7.12
CA ASP A 146 4.38 -34.48 6.42
C ASP A 146 4.13 -34.27 4.92
N ALA A 147 4.58 -33.16 4.34
CA ALA A 147 4.36 -32.88 2.92
C ALA A 147 5.30 -33.72 2.03
N SER A 148 5.00 -35.02 1.89
CA SER A 148 5.38 -35.79 0.71
C SER A 148 4.80 -35.09 -0.51
N ASP A 149 5.65 -34.50 -1.36
CA ASP A 149 5.58 -34.14 -2.80
C ASP A 149 4.24 -33.94 -3.54
N ALA A 150 3.11 -33.83 -2.84
CA ALA A 150 1.81 -33.56 -3.42
C ALA A 150 1.61 -32.05 -3.46
N ALA A 151 1.96 -31.45 -4.60
CA ALA A 151 1.67 -30.09 -4.99
C ALA A 151 0.15 -29.82 -5.02
N SER A 152 -0.48 -29.77 -3.85
CA SER A 152 -1.81 -29.18 -3.72
C SER A 152 -1.63 -27.66 -3.80
N PRO A 153 -2.42 -26.95 -4.62
CA PRO A 153 -2.35 -25.50 -4.67
C PRO A 153 -2.60 -24.97 -3.26
N PRO A 154 -1.78 -24.04 -2.76
CA PRO A 154 -2.00 -23.47 -1.43
C PRO A 154 -3.42 -22.93 -1.39
N ARG A 155 -4.22 -23.37 -0.41
CA ARG A 155 -5.49 -22.72 -0.12
C ARG A 155 -5.22 -21.21 -0.02
N ALA A 156 -6.00 -20.42 -0.76
CA ALA A 156 -5.86 -18.97 -0.75
C ALA A 156 -6.02 -18.49 0.70
N GLY A 157 -4.87 -18.24 1.36
CA GLY A 157 -4.82 -17.97 2.78
C GLY A 157 -5.69 -16.76 3.10
N GLY A 158 -6.72 -16.96 3.93
CA GLY A 158 -7.72 -15.95 4.25
C GLY A 158 -7.20 -14.82 5.16
N ARG A 159 -5.89 -14.59 5.22
CA ARG A 159 -5.27 -13.74 6.24
C ARG A 159 -5.17 -12.27 5.84
N ASP A 160 -5.13 -11.97 4.55
CA ASP A 160 -5.21 -10.60 4.04
C ASP A 160 -6.67 -10.13 3.84
N ARG A 161 -7.56 -10.50 4.78
CA ARG A 161 -8.93 -10.00 4.79
C ARG A 161 -8.93 -8.49 5.07
N LEU A 162 -9.58 -7.73 4.20
CA LEU A 162 -9.79 -6.29 4.38
C LEU A 162 -10.91 -6.05 5.40
N VAL A 163 -10.56 -6.06 6.69
CA VAL A 163 -11.56 -6.04 7.79
C VAL A 163 -12.14 -4.66 8.07
N ARG A 164 -11.34 -3.58 7.94
CA ARG A 164 -11.83 -2.22 8.24
C ARG A 164 -12.49 -1.62 7.01
N TYR A 165 -13.64 -0.95 7.21
CA TYR A 165 -14.29 -0.17 6.16
C TYR A 165 -13.31 0.73 5.41
N ARG A 166 -12.42 1.46 6.11
CA ARG A 166 -11.41 2.33 5.47
C ARG A 166 -10.35 1.59 4.65
N ASP A 167 -10.02 0.35 5.03
CA ASP A 167 -8.96 -0.42 4.39
C ASP A 167 -9.45 -0.99 3.04
N ILE A 168 -10.76 -1.21 2.88
CA ILE A 168 -11.40 -1.69 1.64
C ILE A 168 -11.26 -0.70 0.47
N PRO A 169 -11.77 0.56 0.54
CA PRO A 169 -11.62 1.53 -0.53
C PRO A 169 -10.16 1.96 -0.67
N GLN A 170 -9.36 1.94 0.39
CA GLN A 170 -7.92 2.20 0.28
C GLN A 170 -7.23 1.10 -0.54
N HIS A 171 -7.54 -0.18 -0.30
CA HIS A 171 -7.01 -1.28 -1.11
C HIS A 171 -7.40 -1.09 -2.57
N TYR A 172 -8.69 -0.93 -2.89
CA TYR A 172 -9.12 -0.74 -4.27
C TYR A 172 -8.52 0.51 -4.92
N ARG A 173 -8.46 1.62 -4.18
CA ARG A 173 -7.82 2.85 -4.66
C ARG A 173 -6.37 2.59 -5.02
N LEU A 174 -5.58 2.03 -4.10
CA LEU A 174 -4.14 1.83 -4.30
C LEU A 174 -3.85 0.75 -5.35
N SER A 175 -4.63 -0.33 -5.40
CA SER A 175 -4.50 -1.40 -6.40
C SER A 175 -4.88 -0.94 -7.81
N ARG A 176 -5.72 0.10 -7.94
CA ARG A 176 -6.12 0.69 -9.23
C ARG A 176 -5.32 1.95 -9.60
N MET A 177 -4.33 2.36 -8.80
CA MET A 177 -3.47 3.49 -9.16
C MET A 177 -2.55 3.07 -10.29
N HIS A 178 -2.88 3.49 -11.51
CA HIS A 178 -2.00 3.37 -12.66
C HIS A 178 -0.91 4.45 -12.65
N PHE A 179 -1.31 5.69 -12.40
CA PHE A 179 -0.39 6.82 -12.34
C PHE A 179 0.13 7.08 -10.92
N PRO A 180 1.46 7.28 -10.74
CA PRO A 180 2.03 7.60 -9.45
C PRO A 180 1.50 8.93 -8.91
N GLY A 181 1.59 9.10 -7.59
CA GLY A 181 1.26 10.37 -6.95
C GLY A 181 2.22 11.50 -7.34
N PRO A 182 1.79 12.76 -7.17
CA PRO A 182 2.71 13.88 -7.20
C PRO A 182 3.77 13.70 -6.11
N ALA A 183 5.01 14.08 -6.40
CA ALA A 183 6.10 14.08 -5.44
C ALA A 183 5.75 14.95 -4.22
N ILE A 184 6.20 14.53 -3.03
CA ILE A 184 5.83 15.18 -1.76
C ILE A 184 6.38 16.60 -1.62
N THR A 185 7.42 16.91 -2.36
CA THR A 185 8.10 18.22 -2.43
C THR A 185 7.36 19.23 -3.29
N LEU A 186 6.47 18.78 -4.19
CA LEU A 186 5.71 19.68 -5.05
C LEU A 186 4.76 20.56 -4.25
N LYS A 187 4.66 21.83 -4.63
CA LYS A 187 3.63 22.73 -4.09
C LYS A 187 2.25 22.24 -4.50
N ARG A 188 1.23 22.54 -3.68
CA ARG A 188 -0.17 22.14 -3.92
C ARG A 188 -0.67 22.44 -5.34
N ARG A 189 -0.31 23.60 -5.91
CA ARG A 189 -0.64 23.99 -7.30
C ARG A 189 0.01 23.06 -8.32
N GLN A 190 1.31 22.82 -8.19
CA GLN A 190 2.06 21.91 -9.06
C GLN A 190 1.51 20.49 -8.96
N SER A 191 1.24 19.99 -7.75
CA SER A 191 0.62 18.68 -7.55
C SER A 191 -0.73 18.55 -8.27
N ALA A 192 -1.55 19.61 -8.25
CA ALA A 192 -2.81 19.65 -8.98
C ALA A 192 -2.60 19.63 -10.50
N GLN A 193 -1.62 20.38 -11.01
CA GLN A 193 -1.30 20.41 -12.43
C GLN A 193 -0.75 19.09 -12.94
N TRP A 194 0.14 18.44 -12.17
CA TRP A 194 0.61 17.09 -12.47
C TRP A 194 -0.55 16.10 -12.62
N ARG A 195 -1.53 16.14 -11.71
CA ARG A 195 -2.73 15.29 -11.82
C ARG A 195 -3.56 15.60 -13.06
N ARG A 196 -3.67 16.88 -13.44
CA ARG A 196 -4.37 17.27 -14.67
C ARG A 196 -3.64 16.78 -15.93
N LEU A 197 -2.31 16.78 -15.92
CA LEU A 197 -1.50 16.23 -17.00
C LEU A 197 -1.72 14.72 -17.12
N GLN A 198 -1.62 13.97 -16.01
CA GLN A 198 -1.85 12.52 -15.96
C GLN A 198 -3.27 12.11 -16.40
N THR A 199 -4.26 12.95 -16.14
CA THR A 199 -5.68 12.68 -16.50
C THR A 199 -6.09 13.30 -17.83
N ASN A 200 -5.16 13.91 -18.56
CA ASN A 200 -5.42 14.62 -19.82
C ASN A 200 -6.52 15.71 -19.69
N THR A 201 -6.61 16.35 -18.52
CA THR A 201 -7.55 17.45 -18.21
C THR A 201 -6.83 18.80 -18.04
N PHE A 202 -5.53 18.84 -18.32
CA PHE A 202 -4.76 20.08 -18.38
C PHE A 202 -5.19 20.89 -19.63
N PRO A 203 -5.32 22.23 -19.56
CA PRO A 203 -5.83 23.01 -20.68
C PRO A 203 -4.91 22.90 -21.90
N HIS A 204 -5.47 22.50 -23.04
CA HIS A 204 -4.79 22.44 -24.32
C HIS A 204 -5.82 22.64 -25.46
N PRO A 205 -5.40 22.97 -26.69
CA PRO A 205 -6.32 23.42 -27.74
C PRO A 205 -7.44 22.43 -28.06
N ALA A 206 -7.11 21.14 -28.25
CA ALA A 206 -8.12 20.12 -28.54
C ALA A 206 -9.19 19.98 -27.43
N LEU A 207 -8.80 20.04 -26.15
CA LEU A 207 -9.73 19.93 -25.01
C LEU A 207 -10.60 21.19 -24.89
N CYS A 208 -9.98 22.36 -25.03
CA CYS A 208 -10.68 23.64 -24.96
C CYS A 208 -11.65 23.83 -26.11
N HIS A 209 -11.28 23.43 -27.33
CA HIS A 209 -12.17 23.42 -28.49
C HIS A 209 -13.34 22.44 -28.29
N PHE A 210 -13.06 21.23 -27.80
CA PHE A 210 -14.09 20.23 -27.52
C PHE A 210 -15.17 20.75 -26.58
N HIS A 211 -14.80 21.51 -25.53
CA HIS A 211 -15.76 22.08 -24.59
C HIS A 211 -16.36 23.42 -25.04
N PHE A 212 -15.64 24.22 -25.83
CA PHE A 212 -16.05 25.56 -26.26
C PHE A 212 -15.71 25.80 -27.73
N LEU A 213 -16.42 25.12 -28.62
CA LEU A 213 -16.19 25.08 -30.07
C LEU A 213 -16.06 26.46 -30.72
N THR A 214 -16.84 27.43 -30.26
CA THR A 214 -16.88 28.80 -30.81
C THR A 214 -15.84 29.75 -30.23
N ARG A 215 -15.16 29.35 -29.15
CA ARG A 215 -14.23 30.23 -28.40
C ARG A 215 -12.76 29.87 -28.63
N TYR A 216 -12.48 28.60 -28.89
CA TYR A 216 -11.10 28.12 -29.03
C TYR A 216 -10.94 27.31 -30.31
N CYS A 217 -9.78 27.46 -30.94
CA CYS A 217 -9.38 26.62 -32.07
C CYS A 217 -8.70 25.34 -31.56
N HIS A 218 -8.88 24.23 -32.28
CA HIS A 218 -8.21 22.96 -31.97
C HIS A 218 -6.78 22.90 -32.55
N THR A 219 -6.40 23.87 -33.38
CA THR A 219 -5.09 23.92 -34.03
C THR A 219 -4.00 24.46 -33.11
N CYS A 220 -2.75 24.07 -33.36
CA CYS A 220 -1.59 24.62 -32.65
C CYS A 220 -1.28 26.03 -33.17
N THR A 221 -1.10 27.00 -32.26
CA THR A 221 -0.74 28.38 -32.64
C THR A 221 0.70 28.53 -33.12
N TRP A 222 1.57 27.54 -32.84
CA TRP A 222 2.98 27.59 -33.20
C TRP A 222 3.29 26.96 -34.56
N CYS A 223 2.77 25.76 -34.82
CA CYS A 223 3.07 25.02 -36.06
C CYS A 223 1.85 24.87 -37.00
N GLY A 224 0.66 25.32 -36.58
CA GLY A 224 -0.55 25.18 -37.38
C GLY A 224 -1.11 23.76 -37.47
N ALA A 225 -0.56 22.79 -36.73
CA ALA A 225 -1.06 21.41 -36.74
C ALA A 225 -2.56 21.38 -36.42
N PRO A 226 -3.37 20.62 -37.18
CA PRO A 226 -4.82 20.66 -37.06
C PRO A 226 -5.30 20.20 -35.69
N PHE A 227 -4.65 19.20 -35.09
CA PHE A 227 -5.03 18.66 -33.79
C PHE A 227 -3.91 18.84 -32.76
N ALA A 228 -3.99 19.89 -31.95
CA ALA A 228 -3.06 20.13 -30.86
C ALA A 228 -3.52 19.45 -29.56
N SER A 229 -3.09 18.20 -29.41
CA SER A 229 -3.23 17.43 -28.16
C SER A 229 -2.29 17.94 -27.06
N LEU A 230 -2.51 17.50 -25.82
CA LEU A 230 -1.60 17.79 -24.71
C LEU A 230 -0.16 17.36 -25.02
N HIS A 231 0.01 16.14 -25.54
CA HIS A 231 1.30 15.59 -25.96
C HIS A 231 1.98 16.49 -27.00
N HIS A 232 1.24 16.93 -28.02
CA HIS A 232 1.75 17.83 -29.04
C HIS A 232 2.19 19.17 -28.45
N MET A 233 1.33 19.80 -27.65
CA MET A 233 1.59 21.11 -27.06
C MET A 233 2.80 21.11 -26.12
N VAL A 234 2.99 20.05 -25.32
CA VAL A 234 4.04 20.00 -24.30
C VAL A 234 5.37 19.48 -24.86
N GLY A 235 5.33 18.42 -25.67
CA GLY A 235 6.53 17.68 -26.11
C GLY A 235 6.77 17.70 -27.61
N ALA A 236 5.79 17.24 -28.40
CA ALA A 236 6.04 16.85 -29.80
C ALA A 236 5.91 17.99 -30.84
N CYS A 237 5.60 19.22 -30.43
CA CYS A 237 5.50 20.34 -31.37
C CYS A 237 6.87 20.73 -31.94
N PRO A 238 7.07 20.69 -33.28
CA PRO A 238 8.36 20.99 -33.91
C PRO A 238 8.73 22.49 -33.86
N SER A 239 7.72 23.37 -33.84
CA SER A 239 7.90 24.84 -33.86
C SER A 239 7.78 25.47 -32.46
N LYS A 240 8.05 24.70 -31.41
CA LYS A 240 7.94 25.18 -30.04
C LYS A 240 8.94 26.32 -29.79
N PRO A 241 8.52 27.49 -29.26
CA PRO A 241 9.43 28.61 -29.10
C PRO A 241 10.55 28.29 -28.09
N PRO A 242 11.81 28.71 -28.36
CA PRO A 242 12.97 28.43 -27.51
C PRO A 242 12.91 29.10 -26.12
N LEU A 243 11.97 30.04 -25.92
CA LEU A 243 11.67 30.67 -24.63
C LEU A 243 10.93 29.75 -23.66
N HIS A 244 10.36 28.63 -24.14
CA HIS A 244 9.73 27.64 -23.28
C HIS A 244 10.77 26.61 -22.86
N ALA A 245 10.80 26.29 -21.55
CA ALA A 245 11.62 25.20 -21.04
C ALA A 245 11.42 23.93 -21.89
N THR A 246 12.53 23.33 -22.29
CA THR A 246 12.55 22.04 -22.95
C THR A 246 12.62 20.95 -21.90
N LEU A 247 11.96 19.83 -22.19
CA LEU A 247 12.12 18.64 -21.38
C LEU A 247 13.56 18.16 -21.51
N SER A 248 14.16 17.70 -20.41
CA SER A 248 15.53 17.16 -20.41
C SER A 248 15.73 16.00 -21.39
N GLN A 249 14.64 15.30 -21.73
CA GLN A 249 14.59 14.33 -22.82
C GLN A 249 13.50 14.76 -23.83
N PRO A 250 13.80 14.81 -25.13
CA PRO A 250 12.81 15.16 -26.14
C PRO A 250 11.74 14.05 -26.22
N ILE A 251 10.49 14.43 -26.01
CA ILE A 251 9.33 13.54 -26.17
C ILE A 251 8.79 13.75 -27.58
N THR A 252 9.02 12.78 -28.45
CA THR A 252 8.57 12.79 -29.85
C THR A 252 7.41 11.83 -30.09
N THR A 253 7.28 10.78 -29.28
CA THR A 253 6.21 9.77 -29.42
C THR A 253 5.23 9.78 -28.25
N LEU A 254 4.03 9.24 -28.49
CA LEU A 254 2.99 9.14 -27.48
C LEU A 254 3.40 8.20 -26.33
N GLU A 255 4.11 7.12 -26.63
CA GLU A 255 4.60 6.17 -25.62
C GLU A 255 5.59 6.82 -24.65
N GLN A 256 6.46 7.70 -25.17
CA GLN A 256 7.40 8.48 -24.34
C GLN A 256 6.66 9.45 -23.42
N TRP A 257 5.56 10.05 -23.91
CA TRP A 257 4.69 10.90 -23.11
C TRP A 257 4.03 10.12 -21.98
N GLU A 258 3.43 8.97 -22.29
CA GLU A 258 2.79 8.10 -21.30
C GLU A 258 3.80 7.61 -20.25
N ALA A 259 4.99 7.19 -20.68
CA ALA A 259 6.08 6.79 -19.79
C ALA A 259 6.53 7.93 -18.86
N THR A 260 6.58 9.16 -19.38
CA THR A 260 6.92 10.34 -18.57
C THR A 260 5.87 10.59 -17.48
N LEU A 261 4.58 10.44 -17.79
CA LEU A 261 3.48 10.60 -16.83
C LEU A 261 3.46 9.52 -15.73
N LEU A 262 4.12 8.38 -15.98
CA LEU A 262 4.35 7.30 -15.02
C LEU A 262 5.59 7.53 -14.13
N SER A 263 6.33 8.62 -14.32
CA SER A 263 7.49 8.93 -13.48
C SER A 263 7.09 9.37 -12.08
N SER A 264 7.76 8.78 -11.08
CA SER A 264 7.68 9.21 -9.67
C SER A 264 8.80 10.19 -9.29
N ASP A 265 9.67 10.53 -10.23
CA ASP A 265 10.80 11.44 -10.02
C ASP A 265 10.32 12.89 -9.89
N THR A 266 10.82 13.59 -8.88
CA THR A 266 10.46 14.98 -8.62
C THR A 266 10.94 15.89 -9.75
N GLU A 267 12.16 15.68 -10.24
CA GLU A 267 12.75 16.57 -11.26
C GLU A 267 11.99 16.48 -12.58
N VAL A 268 11.61 15.26 -12.97
CA VAL A 268 10.78 15.01 -14.16
C VAL A 268 9.41 15.67 -14.01
N GLN A 269 8.75 15.48 -12.87
CA GLN A 269 7.43 16.09 -12.63
C GLN A 269 7.48 17.61 -12.69
N GLU A 270 8.47 18.23 -12.01
CA GLU A 270 8.67 19.67 -12.02
C GLU A 270 8.97 20.20 -13.43
N CYS A 271 9.87 19.55 -14.15
CA CYS A 271 10.23 19.91 -15.52
C CYS A 271 8.98 19.94 -16.41
N VAL A 272 8.19 18.86 -16.43
CA VAL A 272 6.97 18.79 -17.27
C VAL A 272 5.97 19.88 -16.91
N ILE A 273 5.77 20.18 -15.63
CA ILE A 273 4.87 21.25 -15.19
C ILE A 273 5.39 22.63 -15.67
N GLN A 274 6.69 22.89 -15.50
CA GLN A 274 7.34 24.12 -15.92
C GLN A 274 7.30 24.31 -17.44
N VAL A 275 7.22 23.22 -18.20
CA VAL A 275 7.00 23.26 -19.65
C VAL A 275 5.52 23.53 -19.99
N ALA A 276 4.61 22.80 -19.35
CA ALA A 276 3.20 22.80 -19.71
C ALA A 276 2.48 24.12 -19.35
N GLU A 277 2.81 24.73 -18.22
CA GLU A 277 2.20 25.99 -17.77
C GLU A 277 2.42 27.14 -18.78
N PRO A 278 3.66 27.49 -19.17
CA PRO A 278 3.91 28.48 -20.21
C PRO A 278 3.32 28.11 -21.56
N ALA A 279 3.34 26.82 -21.94
CA ALA A 279 2.78 26.36 -23.21
C ALA A 279 1.27 26.62 -23.30
N ALA A 280 0.52 26.27 -22.26
CA ALA A 280 -0.91 26.57 -22.18
C ALA A 280 -1.18 28.07 -22.08
N GLY A 281 -0.29 28.82 -21.43
CA GLY A 281 -0.33 30.27 -21.40
C GLY A 281 -0.19 30.90 -22.79
N ALA A 282 0.79 30.48 -23.59
CA ALA A 282 1.01 30.98 -24.95
C ALA A 282 -0.17 30.70 -25.90
N HIS A 283 -0.96 29.67 -25.61
CA HIS A 283 -2.21 29.38 -26.32
C HIS A 283 -3.45 30.06 -25.69
N GLY A 284 -3.27 30.92 -24.68
CA GLY A 284 -4.34 31.72 -24.09
C GLY A 284 -5.23 30.98 -23.08
N PHE A 285 -4.84 29.80 -22.59
CA PHE A 285 -5.65 29.00 -21.66
C PHE A 285 -5.31 29.23 -20.19
N LEU A 286 -4.14 29.81 -19.91
CA LEU A 286 -3.73 30.26 -18.59
C LEU A 286 -3.31 31.73 -18.67
N PRO A 287 -3.50 32.51 -17.61
CA PRO A 287 -3.00 33.88 -17.56
C PRO A 287 -1.47 33.84 -17.64
N VAL A 288 -0.93 34.18 -18.81
CA VAL A 288 0.46 34.62 -18.96
C VAL A 288 0.54 35.99 -18.30
N GLY A 289 1.61 36.27 -17.55
CA GLY A 289 1.87 37.63 -17.13
C GLY A 289 1.90 38.55 -18.36
N LYS A 290 0.82 39.33 -18.55
CA LYS A 290 0.56 40.31 -19.62
C LYS A 290 0.74 39.79 -21.05
N GLY A 291 -0.38 39.59 -21.75
CA GLY A 291 -0.41 39.47 -23.21
C GLY A 291 -1.52 38.55 -23.69
N THR A 292 -2.79 38.97 -23.55
CA THR A 292 -3.90 38.35 -24.27
C THR A 292 -3.74 38.68 -25.76
N VAL A 293 -3.35 37.68 -26.55
CA VAL A 293 -3.52 37.73 -28.00
C VAL A 293 -4.98 37.35 -28.26
N ASP A 294 -5.80 38.37 -28.57
CA ASP A 294 -7.12 38.17 -29.14
C ASP A 294 -6.92 37.55 -30.53
N CYS A 295 -7.27 36.27 -30.68
CA CYS A 295 -7.54 35.70 -32.00
C CYS A 295 -8.91 36.22 -32.48
N ARG A 296 -8.98 37.51 -32.80
CA ARG A 296 -9.96 38.04 -33.74
C ARG A 296 -9.19 38.47 -34.97
N GLY A 297 -9.32 37.70 -36.04
CA GLY A 297 -8.82 38.10 -37.34
C GLY A 297 -9.60 37.36 -38.41
N SER A 298 -10.05 38.16 -39.40
CA SER A 298 -10.53 37.77 -40.73
C SER A 298 -12.02 37.46 -40.86
#